data_AF-A0A920JFB0-F1
#
_entry.id   AF-A0A920JFB0-F1
#
_cell.length_a   1.000
_cell.length_b   1.000
_cell.length_c   1.000
_cell.angle_alpha   90.00
_cell.angle_beta   90.00
_cell.angle_gamma   90.00
#
_symmetry.space_group_name_H-M   'P 1'
#
loop_
_entity.id
_entity.type
_entity.pdbx_description
1 polymer ?
#
loop_
_entity_poly.entity_id
_entity_poly.type
_entity_poly.pdbx_seq_one_letter_code
_entity_poly.pdbx_strand_id
1 'polypeptide(L)'
;MVVAGRFLENGDVAVMMVEAGGTENAWSYYETGAPKVDEKVLAAGLEFAKEPIKQAIALQEKLIESSGEISKMEVTLAVDYSEEIMEAVKEVGPWVIGRKSDNR
;
A
#
# COMPACT_ATOMS: atom_id res chain seq x y z
N MET A 1 -9.37 -13.49 4.55
CA MET A 1 -8.73 -12.27 4.02
C MET A 1 -8.04 -11.57 5.18
N VAL A 2 -6.77 -11.23 4.99
CA VAL A 2 -5.94 -10.44 5.91
C VAL A 2 -5.60 -9.14 5.20
N VAL A 3 -5.69 -8.02 5.92
CA VAL A 3 -5.43 -6.69 5.39
C VAL A 3 -4.56 -5.93 6.38
N ALA A 4 -3.53 -5.26 5.88
CA ALA A 4 -2.73 -4.34 6.66
C ALA A 4 -2.71 -2.96 6.00
N GLY A 5 -2.67 -1.93 6.82
CA GLY A 5 -2.70 -0.55 6.37
C GLY A 5 -2.17 0.41 7.43
N ARG A 6 -2.12 1.69 7.04
CA ARG A 6 -1.72 2.79 7.91
C ARG A 6 -2.76 3.90 7.91
N PHE A 7 -2.82 4.65 8.99
CA PHE A 7 -3.67 5.82 9.09
C PHE A 7 -3.06 7.01 8.32
N LEU A 8 -3.93 7.80 7.70
CA LEU A 8 -3.57 9.01 6.97
C LEU A 8 -4.00 10.25 7.74
N GLU A 9 -3.31 11.36 7.50
CA GLU A 9 -3.62 12.66 8.12
C GLU A 9 -5.04 13.17 7.77
N ASN A 10 -5.59 12.74 6.63
CA ASN A 10 -6.95 13.08 6.21
C ASN A 10 -8.04 12.25 6.91
N GLY A 11 -7.67 11.35 7.83
CA GLY A 11 -8.60 10.56 8.63
C GLY A 11 -9.00 9.21 8.05
N ASP A 12 -8.47 8.84 6.88
CA ASP A 12 -8.72 7.56 6.20
C ASP A 12 -7.59 6.53 6.46
N VAL A 13 -7.82 5.28 6.09
CA VAL A 13 -6.83 4.19 6.12
C VAL A 13 -6.37 3.86 4.72
N ALA A 14 -5.05 3.96 4.50
CA ALA A 14 -4.41 3.44 3.30
C ALA A 14 -4.11 1.95 3.47
N VAL A 15 -4.73 1.11 2.63
CA VAL A 15 -4.40 -0.31 2.53
C VAL A 15 -3.04 -0.46 1.84
N MET A 16 -2.14 -1.23 2.45
CA MET A 16 -0.76 -1.43 1.97
C MET A 16 -0.45 -2.88 1.62
N MET A 17 -1.19 -3.84 2.21
CA MET A 17 -1.04 -5.25 1.93
C MET A 17 -2.39 -5.96 2.07
N VAL A 18 -2.64 -6.91 1.19
CA VAL A 18 -3.82 -7.79 1.20
C VAL A 18 -3.36 -9.21 0.93
N GLU A 19 -3.80 -10.15 1.76
CA GLU A 19 -3.70 -11.59 1.53
C GLU A 19 -5.12 -12.16 1.55
N ALA A 20 -5.63 -12.57 0.40
CA ALA A 20 -6.99 -13.08 0.25
C ALA A 20 -7.00 -14.36 -0.59
N GLY A 21 -7.69 -15.38 -0.08
CA GLY A 21 -7.86 -16.65 -0.77
C GLY A 21 -9.18 -17.30 -0.34
N GLY A 22 -9.73 -18.13 -1.23
CA GLY A 22 -10.85 -19.01 -0.90
C GLY A 22 -10.43 -20.05 0.14
N THR A 23 -11.38 -20.54 0.93
CA THR A 23 -11.15 -21.65 1.86
C THR A 23 -11.28 -22.99 1.14
N GLU A 24 -10.77 -24.07 1.74
CA GLU A 24 -10.88 -25.44 1.18
C GLU A 24 -12.34 -25.83 0.87
N ASN A 25 -13.29 -25.32 1.65
CA ASN A 25 -14.72 -25.60 1.51
C ASN A 25 -15.45 -24.65 0.54
N ALA A 26 -14.77 -23.66 -0.05
CA ALA A 26 -15.39 -22.64 -0.89
C ALA A 26 -16.20 -23.27 -2.04
N TRP A 27 -15.67 -24.35 -2.64
CA TRP A 27 -16.35 -25.07 -3.71
C TRP A 27 -17.67 -25.71 -3.26
N SER A 28 -17.66 -26.43 -2.14
CA SER A 28 -18.86 -27.06 -1.58
C SER A 28 -19.92 -26.01 -1.23
N TYR A 29 -19.51 -24.87 -0.67
CA TYR A 29 -20.45 -23.78 -0.37
C TYR A 29 -21.11 -23.25 -1.65
N TYR A 30 -20.37 -23.08 -2.73
CA TYR A 30 -20.95 -22.63 -4.01
C TYR A 30 -21.93 -23.64 -4.60
N GLU A 31 -21.65 -24.94 -4.50
CA GLU A 31 -22.58 -26.00 -4.96
C GLU A 31 -23.88 -26.02 -4.15
N THR A 32 -23.82 -25.71 -2.86
CA THR A 32 -25.00 -25.59 -1.99
C THR A 32 -25.74 -24.26 -2.11
N GLY A 33 -25.34 -23.38 -3.06
CA GLY A 33 -26.02 -22.13 -3.38
C GLY A 33 -25.49 -20.88 -2.66
N ALA A 34 -24.36 -20.96 -1.97
CA ALA A 34 -23.72 -19.78 -1.42
C ALA A 34 -23.26 -18.84 -2.55
N PRO A 35 -23.35 -17.50 -2.38
CA PRO A 35 -22.90 -16.55 -3.38
C PRO A 35 -21.39 -16.66 -3.58
N LYS A 36 -20.97 -16.59 -4.86
CA LYS A 36 -19.56 -16.54 -5.21
C LYS A 36 -18.95 -15.20 -4.79
N VAL A 37 -17.70 -15.24 -4.36
CA VAL A 37 -16.95 -14.03 -4.02
C VAL A 37 -16.43 -13.44 -5.33
N ASP A 38 -16.99 -12.30 -5.74
CA ASP A 38 -16.54 -11.51 -6.89
C ASP A 38 -15.73 -10.28 -6.44
N GLU A 39 -15.28 -9.48 -7.39
CA GLU A 39 -14.50 -8.27 -7.14
C GLU A 39 -15.28 -7.24 -6.32
N LYS A 40 -16.62 -7.21 -6.40
CA LYS A 40 -17.45 -6.29 -5.61
C LYS A 40 -17.47 -6.70 -4.14
N VAL A 41 -17.60 -8.00 -3.86
CA VAL A 41 -17.52 -8.53 -2.50
C VAL A 41 -16.13 -8.29 -1.92
N LEU A 42 -15.06 -8.48 -2.71
CA LEU A 42 -13.70 -8.18 -2.29
C LEU A 42 -13.51 -6.69 -1.97
N ALA A 43 -13.98 -5.80 -2.84
CA ALA A 43 -13.89 -4.35 -2.62
C ALA A 43 -14.65 -3.93 -1.34
N ALA A 44 -15.86 -4.45 -1.14
CA ALA A 44 -16.64 -4.18 0.08
C ALA A 44 -15.93 -4.70 1.33
N GLY A 45 -15.28 -5.85 1.25
CA GLY A 45 -14.48 -6.40 2.34
C GLY A 45 -13.24 -5.55 2.67
N LEU A 46 -12.58 -4.96 1.66
CA LEU A 46 -11.46 -4.04 1.86
C LEU A 46 -11.90 -2.73 2.52
N GLU A 47 -13.04 -2.18 2.11
CA GLU A 47 -13.60 -0.99 2.76
C GLU A 47 -14.01 -1.28 4.20
N PHE A 48 -14.63 -2.44 4.47
CA PHE A 48 -14.94 -2.86 5.83
C PHE A 48 -13.68 -2.98 6.71
N ALA A 49 -12.58 -3.48 6.15
CA ALA A 49 -11.34 -3.71 6.89
C ALA A 49 -10.67 -2.41 7.40
N LYS A 50 -10.99 -1.25 6.81
CA LYS A 50 -10.41 0.04 7.23
C LYS A 50 -10.75 0.40 8.67
N GLU A 51 -11.99 0.17 9.11
CA GLU A 51 -12.42 0.55 10.46
C GLU A 51 -11.72 -0.26 11.57
N PRO A 52 -11.63 -1.60 11.50
CA PRO A 52 -10.81 -2.39 12.42
C PRO A 52 -9.33 -1.97 12.44
N ILE A 53 -8.74 -1.65 11.28
CA ILE A 53 -7.35 -1.17 11.20
C ILE A 53 -7.19 0.16 11.95
N LYS A 54 -8.13 1.10 11.75
CA LYS A 54 -8.15 2.38 12.46
C LYS A 54 -8.20 2.19 13.98
N GLN A 55 -9.05 1.27 14.45
CA GLN A 55 -9.16 0.95 15.87
C GLN A 55 -7.87 0.32 16.43
N ALA A 56 -7.23 -0.57 15.67
CA ALA A 56 -5.97 -1.18 16.06
C ALA A 56 -4.84 -0.14 16.17
N ILE A 57 -4.75 0.81 15.22
CA ILE A 57 -3.78 1.90 15.25
C ILE A 57 -4.04 2.82 16.45
N ALA A 58 -5.28 3.23 16.69
CA ALA A 58 -5.65 4.04 17.85
C ALA A 58 -5.29 3.35 19.19
N LEU A 59 -5.37 2.02 19.24
CA LEU A 59 -4.92 1.27 20.42
C LEU A 59 -3.39 1.29 20.57
N GLN A 60 -2.64 1.18 19.47
CA GLN A 60 -1.17 1.30 19.48
C GLN A 60 -0.73 2.69 19.93
N GLU A 61 -1.41 3.75 19.49
CA GLU A 61 -1.13 5.13 19.94
C GLU A 61 -1.36 5.31 21.44
N LYS A 62 -2.49 4.81 21.98
CA LYS A 62 -2.75 4.80 23.43
C LYS A 62 -1.69 4.02 24.22
N LEU A 63 -1.17 2.93 23.64
CA LEU A 63 -0.10 2.16 24.27
C LEU A 63 1.20 2.98 24.36
N ILE A 64 1.55 3.70 23.31
CA ILE A 64 2.72 4.59 23.31
C ILE A 64 2.54 5.71 24.34
N GLU A 65 1.37 6.35 24.38
CA GLU A 65 1.05 7.42 25.34
C GLU A 65 1.21 6.96 26.80
N SER A 66 0.76 5.74 27.09
CA SER A 66 0.83 5.15 28.44
C SER A 66 2.20 4.56 28.82
N SER A 67 3.01 4.16 27.84
CA SER A 67 4.29 3.48 28.07
C SER A 67 5.51 4.39 27.93
N GLY A 68 5.32 5.62 27.42
CA GLY A 68 6.38 6.57 27.11
C GLY A 68 6.90 6.45 25.68
N GLU A 69 7.60 7.50 25.22
CA GLU A 69 8.12 7.55 23.86
C GLU A 69 9.19 6.48 23.62
N ILE A 70 9.11 5.83 22.45
CA ILE A 70 10.14 4.90 21.97
C ILE A 70 11.29 5.74 21.41
N SER A 71 12.51 5.50 21.88
CA SER A 71 13.70 6.16 21.32
C SER A 71 13.85 5.77 19.84
N LYS A 72 13.86 6.78 18.97
CA LYS A 72 14.08 6.58 17.54
C LYS A 72 15.57 6.49 17.27
N MET A 73 15.98 5.48 16.52
CA MET A 73 17.34 5.40 16.01
C MET A 73 17.51 6.40 14.86
N GLU A 74 18.62 7.14 14.84
CA GLU A 74 18.99 7.92 13.67
C GLU A 74 19.42 6.97 12.55
N VAL A 75 18.75 7.08 11.40
CA VAL A 75 19.06 6.30 10.21
C VAL A 75 19.53 7.26 9.13
N THR A 76 20.77 7.11 8.69
CA THR A 76 21.26 7.84 7.51
C THR A 76 20.63 7.27 6.26
N LEU A 77 19.96 8.13 5.48
CA LEU A 77 19.33 7.72 4.24
C LEU A 77 20.39 7.56 3.15
N ALA A 78 20.44 6.38 2.54
CA ALA A 78 21.13 6.19 1.27
C ALA A 78 20.22 6.69 0.15
N VAL A 79 20.66 7.72 -0.57
CA VAL A 79 19.91 8.31 -1.68
C VAL A 79 20.36 7.68 -2.99
N ASP A 80 19.43 7.31 -3.87
CA ASP A 80 19.74 6.61 -5.13
C ASP A 80 20.62 7.44 -6.09
N TYR A 81 20.48 8.76 -6.05
CA TYR A 81 21.26 9.70 -6.85
C TYR A 81 21.21 11.11 -6.24
N SER A 82 22.22 11.94 -6.55
CA SER A 82 22.21 13.36 -6.21
C SER A 82 21.29 14.16 -7.14
N GLU A 83 20.90 15.36 -6.71
CA GLU A 83 20.15 16.30 -7.56
C GLU A 83 20.91 16.64 -8.86
N GLU A 84 22.23 16.82 -8.77
CA GLU A 84 23.11 17.01 -9.94
C GLU A 84 22.97 15.89 -10.98
N ILE A 85 22.98 14.63 -10.53
CA ILE A 85 22.80 13.47 -11.42
C ILE A 85 21.41 13.49 -12.06
N MET A 86 20.37 13.81 -11.29
CA MET A 86 19.00 13.92 -11.80
C MET A 86 18.85 15.06 -12.82
N GLU A 87 19.47 16.21 -12.58
CA GLU A 87 19.44 17.35 -13.51
C GLU A 87 20.16 17.02 -14.82
N ALA A 88 21.35 16.42 -14.74
CA ALA A 88 22.08 15.97 -15.92
C ALA A 88 21.26 14.98 -16.76
N VAL A 89 20.59 14.01 -16.12
CA VAL A 89 19.70 13.04 -16.80
C VAL A 89 18.49 13.74 -17.42
N LYS A 90 17.87 14.72 -16.76
CA LYS A 90 16.73 15.47 -17.31
C LYS A 90 17.11 16.34 -18.51
N GLU A 91 18.36 16.80 -18.59
CA GLU A 91 18.84 17.59 -19.73
C GLU A 91 19.00 16.71 -20.98
N VAL A 92 19.58 15.51 -20.85
CA VAL A 92 19.89 14.63 -22.00
C VAL A 92 18.85 13.55 -22.27
N GLY A 93 18.13 13.10 -21.24
CA GLY A 93 17.11 12.03 -21.27
C GLY A 93 15.80 12.30 -22.02
N PRO A 94 15.39 13.55 -22.34
CA PRO A 94 14.21 13.80 -23.18
C PRO A 94 14.39 13.34 -24.64
N TRP A 95 15.59 12.89 -25.03
CA TRP A 95 15.82 12.33 -26.35
C TRP A 95 15.00 11.04 -26.52
N VAL A 96 13.86 11.15 -27.19
CA VAL A 96 13.04 10.02 -27.61
C VAL A 96 13.93 9.08 -28.41
N ILE A 97 14.23 7.91 -27.83
CA ILE A 97 14.88 6.79 -28.52
C ILE A 97 13.95 6.39 -29.68
N GLY A 98 14.14 6.99 -30.86
CA GLY A 98 13.28 6.73 -32.01
C GLY A 98 13.15 7.82 -33.07
N ARG A 99 13.51 9.10 -32.80
CA ARG A 99 13.62 10.07 -33.90
C ARG A 99 14.96 9.90 -34.59
N LYS A 100 14.95 9.24 -35.75
CA LYS A 100 16.06 9.30 -36.72
C LYS A 100 16.48 10.77 -36.85
N SER A 101 17.77 11.02 -36.66
CA SER A 101 18.39 12.30 -36.96
C SER A 101 18.16 12.62 -38.43
N ASP A 102 17.16 13.45 -38.69
CA ASP A 102 16.98 14.10 -39.98
C ASP A 102 18.00 15.24 -40.05
N ASN A 103 19.25 14.86 -40.33
CA ASN A 103 20.30 15.79 -40.71
C ASN A 103 21.26 15.11 -41.70
N ARG A 104 20.69 14.65 -42.81
CA ARG A 104 21.34 14.54 -44.13
C ARG A 104 20.33 14.88 -45.20
#